data_AF-A0A968QS28-F1
#
_entry.id   AF-A0A968QS28-F1
#
_cell.length_a   1.000
_cell.length_b   1.000
_cell.length_c   1.000
_cell.angle_alpha   90.00
_cell.angle_beta   90.00
_cell.angle_gamma   90.00
#
_symmetry.space_group_name_H-M   'P 1'
#
loop_
_entity.id
_entity.type
_entity.pdbx_description
1 polymer ?
#
loop_
_entity_poly.entity_id
_entity_poly.type
_entity_poly.pdbx_seq_one_letter_code
_entity_poly.pdbx_strand_id
1 'polypeptide(L)'
;MSETFTNLGNLYYLSNRYGDAEKAYNKALEINEKLSIQNPKVFEIQLCNLLINFGIFQADLFEKEPKQAYKTKGLSYAERAIYILSKYPDVPQAQDYMKRAIDLKQKLENPPVIEP
;
A
#
# COMPACT_ATOMS: atom_id res chain seq x y z
N MET A 1 -2.06 17.05 -0.19
CA MET A 1 -0.87 16.92 0.69
C MET A 1 -0.45 15.47 0.85
N SER A 2 -1.34 14.53 1.20
CA SER A 2 -0.96 13.11 1.25
C SER A 2 -0.52 12.55 -0.12
N GLU A 3 -1.24 12.86 -1.20
CA GLU A 3 -0.90 12.36 -2.54
C GLU A 3 0.51 12.81 -2.99
N THR A 4 0.94 14.00 -2.59
CA THR A 4 2.30 14.50 -2.82
C THR A 4 3.35 13.59 -2.18
N PHE A 5 3.13 13.16 -0.94
CA PHE A 5 4.04 12.25 -0.24
C PHE A 5 3.97 10.82 -0.80
N THR A 6 2.80 10.35 -1.23
CA THR A 6 2.69 9.07 -1.95
C THR A 6 3.50 9.09 -3.25
N ASN A 7 3.37 10.15 -4.04
CA ASN A 7 4.13 10.31 -5.28
C ASN A 7 5.62 10.45 -5.02
N LEU A 8 6.01 11.14 -3.95
CA LEU A 8 7.40 11.24 -3.52
C LEU A 8 7.97 9.87 -3.10
N GLY A 9 7.18 9.06 -2.40
CA GLY A 9 7.53 7.67 -2.09
C GLY A 9 7.78 6.85 -3.34
N ASN A 10 6.88 6.93 -4.33
CA ASN A 10 7.04 6.26 -5.62
C ASN A 10 8.30 6.75 -6.36
N LEU A 11 8.56 8.06 -6.37
CA LEU A 11 9.74 8.63 -7.02
C LEU A 11 11.05 8.16 -6.38
N TYR A 12 11.12 8.16 -5.05
CA TYR A 12 12.28 7.64 -4.33
C TYR A 12 12.46 6.14 -4.54
N TYR A 13 11.37 5.39 -4.59
CA TYR A 13 11.40 3.96 -4.91
C TYR A 13 12.00 3.71 -6.30
N LEU A 14 11.52 4.40 -7.33
CA LEU A 14 12.05 4.31 -8.69
C LEU A 14 13.51 4.76 -8.81
N SER A 15 13.97 5.60 -7.88
CA SER A 15 15.36 6.05 -7.78
C SER A 15 16.23 5.14 -6.88
N ASN A 16 15.74 3.96 -6.47
CA ASN A 16 16.39 3.02 -5.54
C ASN A 16 16.72 3.61 -4.15
N ARG A 17 16.09 4.73 -3.78
CA ARG A 17 16.25 5.38 -2.46
C ARG A 17 15.22 4.84 -1.47
N TYR A 18 15.31 3.55 -1.16
CA TYR A 18 14.28 2.82 -0.41
C TYR A 18 14.00 3.40 0.99
N GLY A 19 15.03 3.86 1.71
CA GLY A 19 14.84 4.49 3.01
C GLY A 19 14.08 5.82 2.95
N ASP A 20 14.26 6.59 1.88
CA ASP A 20 13.51 7.84 1.68
C ASP A 20 12.09 7.57 1.18
N ALA A 21 11.91 6.51 0.37
CA ALA A 21 10.60 6.03 -0.04
C ALA A 21 9.75 5.64 1.19
N GLU A 22 10.30 4.83 2.09
CA GLU A 22 9.61 4.40 3.31
C GLU A 22 9.23 5.60 4.20
N LYS A 23 10.13 6.59 4.37
CA LYS A 23 9.83 7.83 5.10
C LYS A 23 8.69 8.63 4.45
N ALA A 24 8.69 8.76 3.13
CA ALA A 24 7.66 9.49 2.41
C ALA A 24 6.29 8.79 2.52
N TYR A 25 6.23 7.47 2.36
CA TYR A 25 4.98 6.71 2.56
C TYR A 25 4.47 6.80 4.00
N ASN A 26 5.35 6.69 5.00
CA ASN A 26 4.96 6.88 6.40
C ASN A 26 4.40 8.28 6.66
N LYS A 27 4.95 9.32 6.03
CA LYS A 27 4.42 10.68 6.15
C LYS A 27 3.05 10.82 5.51
N ALA A 28 2.83 10.20 4.34
CA ALA A 28 1.52 10.14 3.70
C ALA A 28 0.49 9.42 4.60
N LEU A 29 0.91 8.34 5.27
CA LEU A 29 0.05 7.55 6.14
C LEU A 29 -0.43 8.38 7.35
N GLU A 30 0.50 9.05 8.04
CA GLU A 30 0.19 9.94 9.16
C GLU A 30 -0.82 11.04 8.78
N ILE A 31 -0.67 11.61 7.58
CA ILE A 31 -1.56 12.68 7.09
C ILE A 31 -2.95 12.13 6.78
N ASN A 32 -3.04 11.02 6.05
CA ASN A 32 -4.34 10.42 5.70
C ASN A 32 -5.11 9.97 6.94
N GLU A 33 -4.44 9.40 7.94
CA GLU A 33 -5.09 8.96 9.19
C GLU A 33 -5.69 10.14 9.98
N LYS A 34 -5.04 11.31 9.95
CA LYS A 34 -5.59 12.52 10.56
C LYS A 34 -6.78 13.07 9.77
N LEU A 35 -6.71 13.03 8.44
CA LEU A 35 -7.75 13.58 7.57
C LEU A 35 -9.00 12.69 7.49
N SER A 36 -8.86 11.37 7.65
CA SER A 36 -10.00 10.43 7.65
C SER A 36 -11.00 10.68 8.77
N ILE A 37 -10.63 11.42 9.82
CA ILE A 37 -11.55 11.82 10.89
C ILE A 37 -12.59 12.85 10.38
N GLN A 38 -12.20 13.74 9.47
CA GLN A 38 -13.04 14.87 9.05
C GLN A 38 -13.94 14.53 7.86
N ASN A 39 -13.44 13.75 6.90
CA ASN A 39 -14.21 13.28 5.75
C ASN A 39 -13.82 11.83 5.42
N PRO A 40 -14.37 10.85 6.16
CA PRO A 40 -13.92 9.47 6.10
C PRO A 40 -13.91 8.90 4.68
N LYS A 41 -15.01 9.03 3.93
CA LYS A 41 -15.14 8.37 2.62
C LYS A 41 -14.03 8.74 1.63
N VAL A 42 -13.74 10.04 1.47
CA VAL A 42 -12.74 10.49 0.49
C VAL A 42 -11.33 10.10 0.93
N PHE A 43 -11.00 10.35 2.20
CA PHE A 43 -9.66 10.11 2.71
C PHE A 43 -9.37 8.63 2.98
N GLU A 44 -10.37 7.81 3.28
CA GLU A 44 -10.23 6.36 3.40
C GLU A 44 -9.93 5.72 2.03
N ILE A 45 -10.58 6.16 0.94
CA ILE A 45 -10.26 5.66 -0.41
C ILE A 45 -8.85 6.10 -0.84
N GLN A 46 -8.44 7.34 -0.52
CA GLN A 46 -7.07 7.81 -0.76
C GLN A 46 -6.04 7.03 0.07
N LEU A 47 -6.36 6.75 1.33
CA LEU A 47 -5.54 5.92 2.22
C LEU A 47 -5.35 4.52 1.62
N CYS A 48 -6.39 3.90 1.06
CA CYS A 48 -6.28 2.59 0.43
C CYS A 48 -5.30 2.57 -0.75
N ASN A 49 -5.31 3.60 -1.61
CA ASN A 49 -4.32 3.70 -2.69
C ASN A 49 -2.88 3.80 -2.15
N LEU A 50 -2.68 4.57 -1.08
CA LEU A 50 -1.39 4.65 -0.40
C LEU A 50 -0.98 3.28 0.18
N LEU A 51 -1.88 2.60 0.89
CA LEU A 51 -1.61 1.29 1.49
C LEU A 51 -1.24 0.26 0.42
N ILE A 52 -1.92 0.26 -0.73
CA ILE A 52 -1.60 -0.62 -1.86
C ILE A 52 -0.20 -0.31 -2.40
N ASN A 53 0.13 0.96 -2.66
CA ASN A 53 1.45 1.33 -3.18
C ASN A 53 2.56 0.99 -2.18
N PHE A 54 2.31 1.21 -0.89
CA PHE A 54 3.27 0.89 0.16
C PHE A 54 3.43 -0.63 0.31
N GLY A 55 2.34 -1.39 0.19
CA GLY A 55 2.37 -2.85 0.20
C GLY A 55 3.10 -3.43 -1.01
N ILE A 56 2.93 -2.86 -2.21
CA ILE A 56 3.72 -3.22 -3.40
C ILE A 56 5.19 -2.94 -3.16
N PHE A 57 5.55 -1.77 -2.63
CA PHE A 57 6.92 -1.45 -2.25
C PHE A 57 7.52 -2.51 -1.31
N GLN A 58 6.78 -2.96 -0.29
CA GLN A 58 7.24 -4.03 0.61
C GLN A 58 7.36 -5.38 -0.10
N ALA A 59 6.43 -5.72 -1.01
CA ALA A 59 6.50 -6.93 -1.80
C ALA A 59 7.74 -6.96 -2.71
N ASP A 60 8.06 -5.85 -3.34
CA ASP A 60 9.24 -5.72 -4.21
C ASP A 60 10.54 -5.81 -3.39
N LEU A 61 10.56 -5.27 -2.16
CA LEU A 61 11.68 -5.47 -1.24
C LEU A 61 11.80 -6.94 -0.81
N PHE A 62 10.67 -7.62 -0.58
CA PHE A 62 10.66 -9.05 -0.24
C PHE A 62 11.19 -9.92 -1.40
N GLU A 63 10.85 -9.60 -2.64
CA GLU A 63 11.40 -10.31 -3.82
C GLU A 63 12.92 -10.13 -3.95
N LYS A 64 13.42 -8.91 -3.71
CA LYS A 64 14.85 -8.61 -3.75
C LYS A 64 15.61 -9.25 -2.59
N GLU A 65 15.01 -9.25 -1.41
CA GLU A 65 15.59 -9.78 -0.19
C GLU A 65 14.47 -10.38 0.67
N PRO A 66 14.32 -11.72 0.73
CA PRO A 66 13.16 -12.39 1.33
C PRO A 66 13.16 -12.34 2.86
N LYS A 67 12.99 -11.14 3.41
CA LYS A 67 12.80 -10.87 4.83
C LYS A 67 11.34 -10.98 5.19
N GLN A 68 11.04 -11.82 6.18
CA GLN A 68 9.68 -12.00 6.68
C GLN A 68 9.01 -10.67 7.08
N ALA A 69 9.77 -9.71 7.59
CA ALA A 69 9.26 -8.39 7.96
C ALA A 69 8.61 -7.64 6.78
N TYR A 70 9.19 -7.72 5.57
CA TYR A 70 8.63 -7.07 4.38
C TYR A 70 7.32 -7.74 3.96
N LYS A 71 7.30 -9.08 3.93
CA LYS A 71 6.08 -9.84 3.65
C LYS A 71 4.96 -9.52 4.64
N THR A 72 5.25 -9.51 5.93
CA THR A 72 4.27 -9.18 6.98
C THR A 72 3.74 -7.76 6.84
N LYS A 73 4.61 -6.76 6.61
CA LYS A 73 4.18 -5.38 6.35
C LYS A 73 3.28 -5.30 5.11
N GLY A 74 3.71 -5.86 3.98
CA GLY A 74 2.94 -5.88 2.73
C GLY A 74 1.55 -6.49 2.90
N LEU A 75 1.45 -7.64 3.57
CA LEU A 75 0.18 -8.29 3.88
C LEU A 75 -0.71 -7.42 4.76
N SER A 76 -0.17 -6.84 5.83
CA SER A 76 -0.95 -5.97 6.71
C SER A 76 -1.53 -4.74 6.00
N TYR A 77 -0.78 -4.15 5.06
CA TYR A 77 -1.28 -3.04 4.26
C TYR A 77 -2.37 -3.46 3.28
N ALA A 78 -2.20 -4.61 2.61
CA ALA A 78 -3.19 -5.17 1.71
C ALA A 78 -4.50 -5.49 2.45
N GLU A 79 -4.43 -6.17 3.60
CA GLU A 79 -5.59 -6.52 4.42
C GLU A 79 -6.32 -5.30 4.95
N ARG A 80 -5.57 -4.29 5.40
CA ARG A 80 -6.16 -3.02 5.84
C ARG A 80 -6.87 -2.31 4.69
N ALA A 81 -6.29 -2.30 3.49
CA ALA A 81 -6.95 -1.73 2.31
C ALA A 81 -8.23 -2.49 1.96
N ILE A 82 -8.20 -3.82 1.92
CA ILE A 82 -9.39 -4.67 1.65
C ILE A 82 -10.50 -4.38 2.66
N TYR A 83 -10.17 -4.32 3.95
CA TYR A 83 -11.13 -4.03 5.01
C TYR A 83 -11.80 -2.67 4.81
N ILE A 84 -11.03 -1.62 4.55
CA ILE A 84 -11.57 -0.27 4.35
C ILE A 84 -12.43 -0.23 3.07
N LEU A 85 -11.96 -0.80 1.98
CA LEU A 85 -12.67 -0.78 0.68
C LEU A 85 -13.98 -1.56 0.71
N SER A 86 -14.08 -2.61 1.55
CA SER A 86 -15.32 -3.36 1.74
C SER A 86 -16.49 -2.51 2.27
N LYS A 87 -16.21 -1.35 2.88
CA LYS A 87 -17.21 -0.38 3.33
C LYS A 87 -17.79 0.46 2.20
N TYR A 88 -17.18 0.46 1.01
CA TYR A 88 -17.54 1.31 -0.12
C TYR A 88 -17.77 0.51 -1.42
N PRO A 89 -18.61 -0.54 -1.41
CA PRO A 89 -18.79 -1.42 -2.57
C PRO A 89 -19.36 -0.70 -3.79
N ASP A 90 -20.11 0.38 -3.60
CA ASP A 90 -20.76 1.14 -4.67
C ASP A 90 -19.83 2.17 -5.34
N VAL A 91 -18.60 2.34 -4.85
CA VAL A 91 -17.64 3.28 -5.44
C VAL A 91 -16.75 2.55 -6.45
N PRO A 92 -16.83 2.85 -7.77
CA PRO A 92 -16.05 2.12 -8.78
C PRO A 92 -14.54 2.15 -8.52
N GLN A 93 -14.02 3.28 -8.06
CA GLN A 93 -12.62 3.40 -7.67
C GLN A 93 -12.25 2.47 -6.51
N ALA A 94 -13.16 2.27 -5.55
CA ALA A 94 -12.90 1.36 -4.44
C ALA A 94 -12.86 -0.10 -4.91
N GLN A 95 -13.67 -0.48 -5.89
CA GLN A 95 -13.65 -1.81 -6.49
C GLN A 95 -12.32 -2.10 -7.22
N ASP A 96 -11.81 -1.13 -7.99
CA ASP A 96 -10.50 -1.25 -8.65
C ASP A 96 -9.37 -1.45 -7.64
N TYR A 97 -9.35 -0.62 -6.59
CA TYR A 97 -8.38 -0.74 -5.52
C TYR A 97 -8.53 -2.06 -4.75
N MET A 98 -9.75 -2.56 -4.59
CA MET A 98 -10.00 -3.80 -3.86
C MET A 98 -9.43 -4.98 -4.61
N LYS A 99 -9.59 -5.01 -5.94
CA LYS A 99 -8.95 -6.01 -6.79
C LYS A 99 -7.42 -5.97 -6.65
N ARG A 100 -6.81 -4.78 -6.78
CA ARG A 100 -5.36 -4.61 -6.63
C ARG A 100 -4.85 -5.07 -5.26
N ALA A 101 -5.59 -4.79 -4.20
CA ALA A 101 -5.23 -5.21 -2.85
C ALA A 101 -5.33 -6.72 -2.64
N ILE A 102 -6.35 -7.36 -3.22
CA ILE A 102 -6.49 -8.83 -3.21
C ILE A 102 -5.35 -9.49 -3.99
N ASP A 103 -5.05 -9.00 -5.19
CA ASP A 103 -3.97 -9.52 -6.02
C ASP A 103 -2.61 -9.41 -5.29
N LEU A 104 -2.35 -8.27 -4.66
CA LEU A 104 -1.15 -8.07 -3.83
C LEU A 104 -1.09 -9.06 -2.66
N LYS A 105 -2.21 -9.26 -1.95
CA LYS A 105 -2.28 -10.22 -0.83
C LYS A 105 -1.97 -11.63 -1.31
N GLN A 106 -2.62 -12.07 -2.38
CA GLN A 106 -2.41 -13.41 -2.96
C GLN A 106 -0.96 -13.63 -3.41
N LYS A 107 -0.36 -12.62 -4.06
CA LYS A 107 1.05 -12.62 -4.46
C LYS A 107 1.99 -12.82 -3.27
N LEU A 108 1.73 -12.15 -2.15
CA LEU A 108 2.54 -12.25 -0.94
C LEU A 108 2.32 -13.57 -0.18
N GLU A 109 1.10 -14.12 -0.19
CA GLU A 109 0.80 -15.42 0.40
C GLU A 109 1.45 -16.56 -0.38
N ASN A 110 1.41 -16.49 -1.71
CA ASN A 110 1.93 -17.50 -2.64
C ASN A 110 3.03 -16.89 -3.53
N PRO A 111 4.21 -16.57 -2.97
CA PRO A 111 5.29 -16.01 -3.77
C PRO A 111 5.74 -17.03 -4.83
N PRO A 112 6.10 -16.59 -6.05
CA PRO A 112 6.58 -17.49 -7.07
C PRO A 112 7.79 -18.27 -6.55
N VAL A 113 7.79 -19.59 -6.77
CA VAL A 113 8.91 -20.45 -6.43
C VAL A 113 10.09 -20.00 -7.29
N ILE A 114 11.13 -19.48 -6.66
CA ILE A 114 12.40 -19.21 -7.34
C ILE A 114 13.04 -20.58 -7.54
N GLU A 115 12.96 -21.12 -8.75
CA GLU A 115 13.70 -22.35 -9.10
C GLU A 115 15.21 -22.08 -8.96
N PRO A 116 15.96 -23.01 -8.33
CA PRO A 116 17.39 -22.84 -8.05
C PRO A 116 18.27 -22.82 -9.28
#